data_AF-A0A7Y4Y8W5-F1
#
_entry.id   AF-A0A7Y4Y8W5-F1
#
_cell.length_a   1.000
_cell.length_b   1.000
_cell.length_c   1.000
_cell.angle_alpha   90.00
_cell.angle_beta   90.00
_cell.angle_gamma   90.00
#
_symmetry.space_group_name_H-M   'P 1'
#
loop_
_entity.id
_entity.type
_entity.pdbx_description
1 polymer ?
#
loop_
_entity_poly.entity_id
_entity_poly.type
_entity_poly.pdbx_seq_one_letter_code
_entity_poly.pdbx_strand_id
1 'polypeptide(L)'
;MKIYLTPRTVGTGGGGLKGNLQYLDRLIQRELDKSNFQSSFDKLWLSLSYPAMYVVAGASGMEVKFNQYYETLPYSRINRKFKTIDITLKAPEFSEHFQKEEQIKYQDKFEIADEYKNITETELAKVLIDKYFEALQIIKLKLKKEDSFDFETFENILTAIRQKITLEFLTRTSKEENINSQNAQIENSETKRLERKNRNLIGDTLIRDIRLSFAYKLPRTLFYLNRYADIVLRQLIYKEFKCPQYHHLYISIADTKEDALKRAIAVEDWFTYGVAVLQEETLLKADHSDQQALVLNALKEGLLDIAELDKLDKSKILEAINEAKDIGVLSEIIYKAKENNKITFAISTKTILGQNEEEIYFTIVDKDTSRIARWKFGQENIFLIGGWFGTINVTNKKITIKPRANMDLVLEGKQKIIELDVEKELADPTKIAQNSR
;
A
#
# COMPACT_ATOMS: atom_id res chain seq x y z
N MET A 1 1.09 -14.42 -26.84
CA MET A 1 0.09 -14.94 -25.85
C MET A 1 0.60 -14.62 -24.45
N LYS A 2 -0.23 -14.11 -23.53
CA LYS A 2 0.21 -13.82 -22.15
C LYS A 2 0.27 -15.10 -21.30
N ILE A 3 1.36 -15.27 -20.57
CA ILE A 3 1.58 -16.40 -19.66
C ILE A 3 1.47 -15.88 -18.23
N TYR A 4 0.76 -16.62 -17.39
CA TYR A 4 0.62 -16.33 -15.97
C TYR A 4 0.96 -17.56 -15.16
N LEU A 5 1.78 -17.38 -14.14
CA LEU A 5 2.10 -18.40 -13.15
C LEU A 5 1.64 -17.96 -11.77
N THR A 6 0.82 -18.77 -11.09
CA THR A 6 0.25 -18.39 -9.80
C THR A 6 0.34 -19.53 -8.78
N PRO A 7 1.11 -19.37 -7.69
CA PRO A 7 1.06 -20.26 -6.54
C PRO A 7 -0.25 -20.07 -5.75
N ARG A 8 -0.79 -21.17 -5.18
CA ARG A 8 -1.99 -21.15 -4.34
C ARG A 8 -1.90 -22.14 -3.18
N THR A 9 -2.23 -21.69 -1.96
CA THR A 9 -2.42 -22.56 -0.78
C THR A 9 -3.55 -22.02 0.12
N VAL A 10 -3.75 -22.58 1.31
CA VAL A 10 -4.87 -22.23 2.20
C VAL A 10 -4.72 -20.80 2.69
N GLY A 11 -5.70 -19.96 2.35
CA GLY A 11 -5.72 -18.55 2.74
C GLY A 11 -4.81 -17.64 1.91
N THR A 12 -4.07 -18.18 0.93
CA THR A 12 -3.27 -17.40 -0.01
C THR A 12 -3.55 -17.83 -1.45
N GLY A 13 -4.14 -16.92 -2.22
CA GLY A 13 -4.34 -17.09 -3.65
C GLY A 13 -3.87 -15.84 -4.36
N GLY A 14 -2.95 -15.99 -5.31
CA GLY A 14 -2.31 -14.86 -5.98
C GLY A 14 -0.94 -14.53 -5.40
N GLY A 15 -0.20 -13.68 -6.12
CA GLY A 15 1.23 -13.43 -5.91
C GLY A 15 2.08 -14.13 -6.96
N GLY A 16 3.27 -13.60 -7.24
CA GLY A 16 4.24 -14.23 -8.14
C GLY A 16 5.15 -15.19 -7.39
N LEU A 17 6.00 -15.90 -8.13
CA LEU A 17 7.18 -16.53 -7.53
C LEU A 17 8.10 -15.45 -6.92
N LYS A 18 9.02 -15.86 -6.04
CA LYS A 18 10.02 -14.96 -5.43
C LYS A 18 11.42 -15.24 -5.95
N GLY A 19 12.37 -14.37 -5.59
CA GLY A 19 13.78 -14.52 -5.92
C GLY A 19 14.03 -14.50 -7.44
N ASN A 20 14.95 -15.34 -7.90
CA ASN A 20 15.31 -15.41 -9.32
C ASN A 20 14.22 -16.03 -10.22
N LEU A 21 13.15 -16.57 -9.63
CA LEU A 21 12.06 -17.21 -10.37
C LEU A 21 10.86 -16.30 -10.60
N GLN A 22 10.85 -15.10 -10.01
CA GLN A 22 9.73 -14.15 -10.06
C GLN A 22 9.19 -13.90 -11.48
N TYR A 23 10.07 -13.94 -12.48
CA TYR A 23 9.76 -13.60 -13.87
C TYR A 23 9.89 -14.80 -14.83
N LEU A 24 9.80 -16.04 -14.33
CA LEU A 24 9.93 -17.23 -15.17
C LEU A 24 8.84 -17.32 -16.25
N ASP A 25 7.61 -16.96 -15.91
CA ASP A 25 6.49 -16.87 -16.85
C ASP A 25 6.71 -15.83 -17.95
N ARG A 26 7.30 -14.68 -17.59
CA ARG A 26 7.67 -13.64 -18.55
C ARG A 26 8.81 -14.06 -19.46
N LEU A 27 9.80 -14.81 -18.96
CA LEU A 27 10.83 -15.41 -19.81
C LEU A 27 10.18 -16.30 -20.88
N ILE A 28 9.28 -17.20 -20.48
CA ILE A 28 8.58 -18.07 -21.43
C ILE A 28 7.79 -17.23 -22.43
N GLN A 29 7.02 -16.24 -21.95
CA GLN A 29 6.26 -15.34 -22.80
C GLN A 29 7.15 -14.62 -23.82
N ARG A 30 8.30 -14.10 -23.39
CA ARG A 30 9.25 -13.37 -24.25
C ARG A 30 9.83 -14.26 -25.34
N GLU A 31 10.19 -15.50 -25.02
CA GLU A 31 10.70 -16.44 -26.02
C GLU A 31 9.60 -16.89 -26.99
N LEU A 32 8.35 -17.02 -26.53
CA LEU A 32 7.19 -17.20 -27.41
C LEU A 32 6.98 -16.00 -28.33
N ASP A 33 7.04 -14.77 -27.79
CA ASP A 33 6.82 -13.53 -28.55
C ASP A 33 7.93 -13.28 -29.61
N LYS A 34 9.15 -13.81 -29.40
CA LYS A 34 10.25 -13.79 -30.39
C LYS A 34 10.14 -14.90 -31.45
N SER A 35 9.30 -15.90 -31.19
CA SER A 35 9.07 -17.00 -32.11
C SER A 35 7.85 -16.73 -32.97
N ASN A 36 7.66 -17.50 -34.05
CA ASN A 36 6.43 -17.46 -34.83
C ASN A 36 5.28 -18.25 -34.17
N PHE A 37 5.25 -18.34 -32.83
CA PHE A 37 4.25 -19.09 -32.08
C PHE A 37 2.83 -18.59 -32.38
N GLN A 38 1.95 -19.51 -32.77
CA GLN A 38 0.55 -19.21 -33.06
C GLN A 38 -0.39 -19.88 -32.05
N SER A 39 -1.41 -19.14 -31.63
CA SER A 39 -2.47 -19.63 -30.76
C SER A 39 -3.75 -18.86 -31.01
N SER A 40 -4.90 -19.54 -30.97
CA SER A 40 -6.22 -18.90 -30.93
C SER A 40 -6.56 -18.31 -29.56
N PHE A 41 -5.69 -18.52 -28.56
CA PHE A 41 -5.84 -18.06 -27.19
C PHE A 41 -4.89 -16.91 -26.87
N ASP A 42 -5.40 -15.93 -26.13
CA ASP A 42 -4.66 -14.74 -25.73
C ASP A 42 -3.94 -14.95 -24.40
N LYS A 43 -4.40 -15.88 -23.56
CA LYS A 43 -3.90 -16.09 -22.19
C LYS A 43 -3.80 -17.57 -21.81
N LEU A 44 -2.70 -17.93 -21.14
CA LEU A 44 -2.51 -19.20 -20.45
C LEU A 44 -2.20 -18.94 -18.97
N TRP A 45 -3.05 -19.46 -18.09
CA TRP A 45 -2.84 -19.45 -16.64
C TRP A 45 -2.44 -20.84 -16.16
N LEU A 46 -1.23 -20.94 -15.61
CA LEU A 46 -0.79 -22.09 -14.84
C LEU A 46 -0.87 -21.76 -13.35
N SER A 47 -1.83 -22.37 -12.66
CA SER A 47 -1.91 -22.30 -11.20
C SER A 47 -1.27 -23.54 -10.58
N LEU A 48 -0.41 -23.33 -9.60
CA LEU A 48 0.26 -24.41 -8.88
C LEU A 48 -0.31 -24.42 -7.46
N SER A 49 -1.04 -25.47 -7.14
CA SER A 49 -1.65 -25.67 -5.82
C SER A 49 -0.70 -26.47 -4.95
N TYR A 50 -0.43 -25.95 -3.75
CA TYR A 50 0.30 -26.66 -2.70
C TYR A 50 -0.71 -27.35 -1.78
N PRO A 51 -0.35 -28.46 -1.14
CA PRO A 51 -1.18 -29.05 -0.10
C PRO A 51 -1.41 -28.05 1.05
N ALA A 52 -2.47 -28.27 1.85
CA ALA A 52 -2.87 -27.39 2.97
C ALA A 52 -1.86 -27.26 4.12
N MET A 53 -0.62 -27.69 3.91
CA MET A 53 0.52 -27.55 4.82
C MET A 53 0.93 -26.08 5.09
N TYR A 54 0.17 -25.11 4.59
CA TYR A 54 0.45 -23.68 4.71
C TYR A 54 -0.86 -22.94 4.97
N VAL A 55 -1.31 -22.99 6.22
CA VAL A 55 -2.48 -22.22 6.65
C VAL A 55 -1.98 -20.92 7.25
N VAL A 56 -2.25 -19.81 6.57
CA VAL A 56 -1.98 -18.49 7.16
C VAL A 56 -2.83 -18.28 8.41
N ALA A 57 -2.26 -17.62 9.42
CA ALA A 57 -2.97 -17.28 10.65
C ALA A 57 -4.31 -16.58 10.34
N GLY A 58 -5.41 -17.12 10.88
CA GLY A 58 -6.78 -16.63 10.62
C GLY A 58 -7.59 -17.45 9.61
N ALA A 59 -7.01 -18.46 8.97
CA ALA A 59 -7.68 -19.33 8.00
C ALA A 59 -8.20 -20.68 8.57
N SER A 60 -8.25 -20.82 9.90
CA SER A 60 -8.64 -22.06 10.57
C SER A 60 -10.02 -22.56 10.13
N GLY A 61 -10.12 -23.81 9.71
CA GLY A 61 -11.32 -24.46 9.19
C GLY A 61 -11.46 -24.44 7.66
N MET A 62 -10.64 -23.67 6.94
CA MET A 62 -10.64 -23.66 5.47
C MET A 62 -9.80 -24.80 4.85
N GLU A 63 -8.97 -25.47 5.64
CA GLU A 63 -8.07 -26.55 5.22
C GLU A 63 -8.85 -27.74 4.67
N VAL A 64 -9.97 -28.09 5.30
CA VAL A 64 -10.79 -29.24 4.90
C VAL A 64 -11.35 -29.04 3.49
N LYS A 65 -11.94 -27.86 3.24
CA LYS A 65 -12.49 -27.50 1.92
C LYS A 65 -11.38 -27.39 0.88
N PHE A 66 -10.23 -26.82 1.25
CA PHE A 66 -9.10 -26.70 0.34
C PHE A 66 -8.50 -28.07 0.00
N ASN A 67 -8.34 -28.98 0.96
CA ASN A 67 -7.87 -30.34 0.71
C ASN A 67 -8.84 -31.11 -0.19
N GLN A 68 -10.15 -30.98 0.03
CA GLN A 68 -11.15 -31.55 -0.87
C GLN A 68 -10.96 -31.05 -2.31
N TYR A 69 -10.75 -29.75 -2.52
CA TYR A 69 -10.44 -29.19 -3.84
C TYR A 69 -9.08 -29.69 -4.38
N TYR A 70 -8.05 -29.71 -3.55
CA TYR A 70 -6.71 -30.16 -3.91
C TYR A 70 -6.71 -31.59 -4.45
N GLU A 71 -7.49 -32.48 -3.85
CA GLU A 71 -7.63 -33.86 -4.31
C GLU A 71 -8.33 -34.00 -5.66
N THR A 72 -9.07 -32.98 -6.13
CA THR A 72 -9.70 -33.00 -7.46
C THR A 72 -8.77 -32.57 -8.59
N LEU A 73 -7.54 -32.16 -8.29
CA LEU A 73 -6.58 -31.72 -9.30
C LEU A 73 -6.00 -32.92 -10.10
N PRO A 74 -5.68 -32.74 -11.41
CA PRO A 74 -5.59 -31.48 -12.12
C PRO A 74 -6.95 -30.90 -12.56
N TYR A 75 -7.11 -29.59 -12.39
CA TYR A 75 -8.26 -28.85 -12.93
C TYR A 75 -7.87 -28.14 -14.23
N SER A 76 -8.78 -28.08 -15.19
CA SER A 76 -8.54 -27.33 -16.42
C SER A 76 -9.80 -26.82 -17.09
N ARG A 77 -9.74 -25.58 -17.59
CA ARG A 77 -10.82 -24.89 -18.28
C ARG A 77 -10.28 -24.18 -19.52
N ILE A 78 -10.92 -24.43 -20.67
CA ILE A 78 -10.66 -23.71 -21.91
C ILE A 78 -11.87 -22.82 -22.22
N ASN A 79 -11.66 -21.50 -22.18
CA ASN A 79 -12.69 -20.51 -22.43
C ASN A 79 -12.46 -19.82 -23.77
N ARG A 80 -13.12 -20.32 -24.82
CA ARG A 80 -12.98 -19.79 -26.18
C ARG A 80 -13.53 -18.38 -26.35
N LYS A 81 -14.59 -18.02 -25.60
CA LYS A 81 -15.18 -16.67 -25.65
C LYS A 81 -14.19 -15.60 -25.19
N PHE A 82 -13.47 -15.88 -24.11
CA PHE A 82 -12.45 -14.96 -23.57
C PHE A 82 -11.03 -15.32 -24.02
N LYS A 83 -10.88 -16.30 -24.92
CA LYS A 83 -9.60 -16.78 -25.43
C LYS A 83 -8.61 -17.10 -24.29
N THR A 84 -9.06 -17.79 -23.25
CA THR A 84 -8.22 -18.16 -22.09
C THR A 84 -8.12 -19.67 -21.90
N ILE A 85 -6.96 -20.11 -21.44
CA ILE A 85 -6.69 -21.45 -20.95
C ILE A 85 -6.29 -21.34 -19.48
N ASP A 86 -6.98 -22.06 -18.60
CA ASP A 86 -6.67 -22.13 -17.18
C ASP A 86 -6.37 -23.58 -16.80
N ILE A 87 -5.17 -23.85 -16.29
CA ILE A 87 -4.73 -25.16 -15.78
C ILE A 87 -4.34 -24.98 -14.31
N THR A 88 -4.75 -25.93 -13.46
CA THR A 88 -4.30 -26.00 -12.06
C THR A 88 -3.74 -27.39 -11.77
N LEU A 89 -2.49 -27.44 -11.30
CA LEU A 89 -1.75 -28.68 -11.01
C LEU A 89 -1.37 -28.78 -9.53
N LYS A 90 -1.14 -30.00 -9.03
CA LYS A 90 -0.52 -30.26 -7.73
C LYS A 90 0.98 -29.95 -7.80
N ALA A 91 1.52 -29.30 -6.77
CA ALA A 91 2.88 -28.78 -6.79
C ALA A 91 3.58 -28.80 -5.41
N PRO A 92 3.69 -29.94 -4.69
CA PRO A 92 4.30 -29.97 -3.37
C PRO A 92 5.81 -29.62 -3.34
N GLU A 93 6.50 -29.71 -4.48
CA GLU A 93 7.96 -29.73 -4.66
C GLU A 93 8.70 -28.41 -4.38
N PHE A 94 8.06 -27.37 -3.85
CA PHE A 94 8.73 -26.09 -3.56
C PHE A 94 7.96 -25.22 -2.60
N SER A 95 7.13 -25.89 -1.82
CA SER A 95 6.41 -25.31 -0.71
C SER A 95 7.34 -24.52 0.24
N GLU A 96 8.62 -24.91 0.34
CA GLU A 96 9.67 -24.21 1.08
C GLU A 96 10.25 -22.93 0.41
N HIS A 97 9.99 -22.65 -0.87
CA HIS A 97 10.59 -21.48 -1.55
C HIS A 97 9.74 -20.20 -1.49
N PHE A 98 8.50 -20.28 -1.04
CA PHE A 98 7.58 -19.14 -1.12
C PHE A 98 7.78 -18.10 -0.03
N GLN A 99 8.16 -18.51 1.18
CA GLN A 99 8.22 -17.63 2.34
C GLN A 99 9.18 -18.21 3.39
N LYS A 100 10.48 -18.30 3.11
CA LYS A 100 11.47 -18.81 4.08
C LYS A 100 11.31 -18.19 5.48
N GLU A 101 11.01 -16.90 5.55
CA GLU A 101 10.76 -16.17 6.79
C GLU A 101 9.45 -16.60 7.49
N GLU A 102 8.36 -16.82 6.75
CA GLU A 102 7.10 -17.28 7.33
C GLU A 102 7.13 -18.79 7.67
N GLN A 103 7.97 -19.57 6.99
CA GLN A 103 8.16 -20.99 7.31
C GLN A 103 8.79 -21.18 8.68
N ILE A 104 9.81 -20.41 9.04
CA ILE A 104 10.37 -20.45 10.40
C ILE A 104 9.26 -20.24 11.44
N LYS A 105 8.29 -19.37 11.14
CA LYS A 105 7.15 -19.07 12.01
C LYS A 105 6.11 -20.21 12.09
N TYR A 106 6.05 -21.09 11.10
CA TYR A 106 5.01 -22.14 11.00
C TYR A 106 5.56 -23.57 10.83
N GLN A 107 6.88 -23.77 10.94
CA GLN A 107 7.54 -25.08 10.76
C GLN A 107 7.00 -26.14 11.72
N ASP A 108 6.60 -25.75 12.93
CA ASP A 108 6.07 -26.68 13.93
C ASP A 108 4.63 -27.12 13.64
N LYS A 109 3.98 -26.51 12.64
CA LYS A 109 2.58 -26.78 12.31
C LYS A 109 2.39 -27.77 11.17
N PHE A 110 3.43 -28.02 10.37
CA PHE A 110 3.32 -28.87 9.18
C PHE A 110 4.65 -29.54 8.84
N GLU A 111 4.57 -30.78 8.36
CA GLU A 111 5.74 -31.55 7.92
C GLU A 111 5.79 -31.62 6.39
N ILE A 112 6.86 -31.09 5.79
CA ILE A 112 7.12 -31.24 4.35
C ILE A 112 7.75 -32.61 4.13
N ALA A 113 7.31 -33.35 3.11
CA ALA A 113 7.96 -34.60 2.72
C ALA A 113 9.43 -34.35 2.38
N ASP A 114 10.34 -35.22 2.81
CA ASP A 114 11.78 -35.00 2.68
C ASP A 114 12.25 -34.81 1.24
N GLU A 115 11.57 -35.44 0.27
CA GLU A 115 11.83 -35.28 -1.16
C GLU A 115 11.55 -33.87 -1.71
N TYR A 116 10.84 -33.03 -0.95
CA TYR A 116 10.54 -31.64 -1.30
C TYR A 116 11.25 -30.61 -0.41
N LYS A 117 12.19 -31.07 0.42
CA LYS A 117 13.04 -30.22 1.25
C LYS A 117 14.36 -29.91 0.55
N ASN A 118 14.88 -28.72 0.81
CA ASN A 118 16.15 -28.18 0.31
C ASN A 118 16.35 -28.24 -1.22
N ILE A 119 15.27 -28.12 -1.99
CA ILE A 119 15.35 -28.01 -3.44
C ILE A 119 16.09 -26.72 -3.79
N THR A 120 16.98 -26.75 -4.77
CA THR A 120 17.68 -25.54 -5.20
C THR A 120 16.78 -24.71 -6.13
N GLU A 121 17.01 -23.39 -6.22
CA GLU A 121 16.26 -22.55 -7.19
C GLU A 121 16.37 -23.08 -8.63
N THR A 122 17.51 -23.69 -8.98
CA THR A 122 17.73 -24.31 -10.29
C THR A 122 16.94 -25.60 -10.51
N GLU A 123 16.83 -26.45 -9.49
CA GLU A 123 15.99 -27.66 -9.57
C GLU A 123 14.53 -27.27 -9.63
N LEU A 124 14.11 -26.31 -8.81
CA LEU A 124 12.77 -25.77 -8.84
C LEU A 124 12.43 -25.16 -10.20
N ALA A 125 13.31 -24.35 -10.79
CA ALA A 125 13.08 -23.83 -12.14
C ALA A 125 12.82 -24.96 -13.16
N LYS A 126 13.52 -26.08 -13.06
CA LYS A 126 13.30 -27.24 -13.93
C LYS A 126 11.95 -27.90 -13.65
N VAL A 127 11.58 -28.10 -12.38
CA VAL A 127 10.26 -28.60 -11.99
C VAL A 127 9.15 -27.71 -12.55
N LEU A 128 9.30 -26.39 -12.49
CA LEU A 128 8.33 -25.44 -13.04
C LEU A 128 8.15 -25.58 -14.55
N ILE A 129 9.25 -25.78 -15.29
CA ILE A 129 9.18 -26.08 -16.73
C ILE A 129 8.49 -27.43 -16.97
N ASP A 130 8.76 -28.44 -16.13
CA ASP A 130 8.12 -29.76 -16.21
C ASP A 130 6.61 -29.66 -15.97
N LYS A 131 6.14 -28.77 -15.08
CA LYS A 131 4.70 -28.46 -14.90
C LYS A 131 4.07 -27.80 -16.14
N TYR A 132 4.82 -27.00 -16.90
CA TYR A 132 4.32 -26.50 -18.19
C TYR A 132 4.18 -27.62 -19.22
N PHE A 133 5.11 -28.58 -19.27
CA PHE A 133 4.94 -29.76 -20.14
C PHE A 133 3.70 -30.57 -19.76
N GLU A 134 3.45 -30.79 -18.47
CA GLU A 134 2.22 -31.44 -17.99
C GLU A 134 0.96 -30.67 -18.43
N ALA A 135 0.98 -29.33 -18.27
CA ALA A 135 -0.12 -28.48 -18.72
C ALA A 135 -0.37 -28.57 -20.24
N LEU A 136 0.69 -28.62 -21.06
CA LEU A 136 0.56 -28.77 -22.52
C LEU A 136 -0.12 -30.10 -22.90
N GLN A 137 0.17 -31.20 -22.21
CA GLN A 137 -0.52 -32.47 -22.45
C GLN A 137 -2.02 -32.36 -22.17
N ILE A 138 -2.40 -31.70 -21.07
CA ILE A 138 -3.81 -31.46 -20.73
C ILE A 138 -4.49 -30.57 -21.79
N ILE A 139 -3.81 -29.53 -22.26
CA ILE A 139 -4.33 -28.62 -23.29
C ILE A 139 -4.57 -29.41 -24.58
N LYS A 140 -3.59 -30.20 -25.03
CA LYS A 140 -3.66 -31.02 -26.26
C LYS A 140 -4.88 -31.93 -26.27
N LEU A 141 -5.25 -32.51 -25.14
CA LEU A 141 -6.44 -33.37 -25.00
C LEU A 141 -7.78 -32.62 -25.00
N LYS A 142 -7.79 -31.30 -24.74
CA LYS A 142 -9.00 -30.48 -24.57
C LYS A 142 -9.28 -29.52 -25.72
N LEU A 143 -8.33 -29.32 -26.63
CA LEU A 143 -8.55 -28.51 -27.83
C LEU A 143 -9.53 -29.17 -28.78
N LYS A 144 -10.35 -28.35 -29.43
CA LYS A 144 -11.22 -28.76 -30.53
C LYS A 144 -10.52 -28.53 -31.86
N LYS A 145 -11.08 -29.08 -32.94
CA LYS A 145 -10.52 -29.00 -34.30
C LYS A 145 -10.33 -27.56 -34.78
N GLU A 146 -11.20 -26.65 -34.35
CA GLU A 146 -11.15 -25.22 -34.70
C GLU A 146 -10.17 -24.40 -33.86
N ASP A 147 -9.64 -24.95 -32.76
CA ASP A 147 -8.67 -24.25 -31.94
C ASP A 147 -7.27 -24.38 -32.56
N SER A 148 -6.48 -23.30 -32.52
CA SER A 148 -5.09 -23.30 -32.96
C SER A 148 -4.17 -23.17 -31.75
N PHE A 149 -3.15 -24.01 -31.66
CA PHE A 149 -2.10 -23.92 -30.65
C PHE A 149 -0.85 -24.64 -31.17
N ASP A 150 0.25 -23.89 -31.35
CA ASP A 150 1.51 -24.42 -31.83
C ASP A 150 2.29 -25.14 -30.71
N PHE A 151 1.97 -26.41 -30.48
CA PHE A 151 2.60 -27.22 -29.46
C PHE A 151 4.09 -27.41 -29.70
N GLU A 152 4.51 -27.61 -30.94
CA GLU A 152 5.91 -27.88 -31.27
C GLU A 152 6.79 -26.69 -30.90
N THR A 153 6.41 -25.48 -31.32
CA THR A 153 7.15 -24.26 -30.95
C THR A 153 7.18 -24.05 -29.45
N PHE A 154 6.06 -24.26 -28.75
CA PHE A 154 6.00 -24.11 -27.30
C PHE A 154 6.92 -25.12 -26.58
N GLU A 155 6.85 -26.41 -26.94
CA GLU A 155 7.66 -27.48 -26.35
C GLU A 155 9.16 -27.26 -26.61
N ASN A 156 9.52 -26.81 -27.81
CA ASN A 156 10.90 -26.46 -28.16
C ASN A 156 11.44 -25.31 -27.30
N ILE A 157 10.62 -24.28 -27.05
CA ILE A 157 11.00 -23.16 -26.18
C ILE A 157 11.18 -23.62 -24.73
N LEU A 158 10.26 -24.41 -24.19
CA LEU A 158 10.38 -24.96 -22.84
C LEU A 158 11.64 -25.82 -22.70
N THR A 159 11.93 -26.66 -23.69
CA THR A 159 13.13 -27.51 -23.72
C THR A 159 14.40 -26.65 -23.73
N ALA A 160 14.45 -25.63 -24.58
CA ALA A 160 15.59 -24.72 -24.68
C ALA A 160 15.81 -23.91 -23.40
N ILE A 161 14.73 -23.46 -22.74
CA ILE A 161 14.82 -22.81 -21.42
C ILE A 161 15.37 -23.79 -20.40
N ARG A 162 14.79 -25.00 -20.31
CA ARG A 162 15.17 -26.04 -19.35
C ARG A 162 16.66 -26.38 -19.40
N GLN A 163 17.22 -26.48 -20.61
CA GLN A 163 18.64 -26.78 -20.84
C GLN A 163 19.58 -25.65 -20.38
N LYS A 164 19.11 -24.39 -20.42
CA LYS A 164 19.88 -23.21 -20.00
C LYS A 164 19.81 -22.93 -18.51
N ILE A 165 18.95 -23.62 -17.75
CA ILE A 165 18.77 -23.35 -16.32
C ILE A 165 20.06 -23.61 -15.55
N THR A 166 20.68 -22.52 -15.15
CA THR A 166 21.77 -22.41 -14.17
C THR A 166 21.46 -21.23 -13.25
N LEU A 167 22.12 -21.15 -12.09
CA LEU A 167 21.93 -20.03 -11.17
C LEU A 167 22.26 -18.68 -11.84
N GLU A 168 23.34 -18.64 -12.62
CA GLU A 168 23.76 -17.45 -13.37
C GLU A 168 22.69 -17.04 -14.41
N PHE A 169 22.15 -18.01 -15.17
CA PHE A 169 21.09 -17.78 -16.14
C PHE A 169 19.84 -17.19 -15.48
N LEU A 170 19.39 -17.76 -14.36
CA LEU A 170 18.22 -17.30 -13.62
C LEU A 170 18.44 -15.90 -13.04
N THR A 171 19.60 -15.65 -12.44
CA THR A 171 19.96 -14.35 -11.87
C THR A 171 19.98 -13.26 -12.94
N ARG A 172 20.66 -13.50 -14.05
CA ARG A 172 20.74 -12.56 -15.18
C ARG A 172 19.35 -12.28 -15.76
N THR A 173 18.58 -13.34 -16.01
CA THR A 173 17.23 -13.21 -16.57
C THR A 173 16.30 -12.44 -15.63
N SER A 174 16.32 -12.75 -14.33
CA SER A 174 15.52 -12.04 -13.34
C SER A 174 15.87 -10.55 -13.30
N LYS A 175 17.17 -10.21 -13.34
CA LYS A 175 17.63 -8.82 -13.40
C LYS A 175 17.14 -8.10 -14.66
N GLU A 176 17.28 -8.71 -15.83
CA GLU A 176 16.81 -8.17 -17.11
C GLU A 176 15.29 -7.92 -17.10
N GLU A 177 14.51 -8.93 -16.68
CA GLU A 177 13.05 -8.83 -16.63
C GLU A 177 12.57 -7.82 -15.58
N ASN A 178 13.28 -7.69 -14.46
CA ASN A 178 13.00 -6.65 -13.47
C ASN A 178 13.18 -5.26 -14.07
N ILE A 179 14.30 -5.02 -14.79
CA ILE A 179 14.56 -3.75 -15.47
C ILE A 179 13.47 -3.48 -16.52
N ASN A 180 13.14 -4.46 -17.36
CA ASN A 180 12.09 -4.33 -18.37
C ASN A 180 10.72 -4.01 -17.73
N SER A 181 10.39 -4.68 -16.64
CA SER A 181 9.15 -4.43 -15.89
C SER A 181 9.09 -3.01 -15.35
N GLN A 182 10.20 -2.52 -14.80
CA GLN A 182 10.29 -1.16 -14.26
C GLN A 182 10.19 -0.11 -15.36
N ASN A 183 10.84 -0.32 -16.50
CA ASN A 183 10.76 0.59 -17.65
C ASN A 183 9.34 0.66 -18.20
N ALA A 184 8.65 -0.48 -18.37
CA ALA A 184 7.26 -0.50 -18.80
C ALA A 184 6.32 0.21 -17.81
N GLN A 185 6.60 0.14 -16.50
CA GLN A 185 5.85 0.89 -15.49
C GLN A 185 6.05 2.41 -15.61
N ILE A 186 7.29 2.85 -15.86
CA ILE A 186 7.60 4.27 -16.10
C ILE A 186 6.86 4.77 -17.34
N GLU A 187 6.99 4.06 -18.47
CA GLU A 187 6.34 4.44 -19.73
C GLU A 187 4.81 4.55 -19.59
N ASN A 188 4.18 3.59 -18.90
CA ASN A 188 2.75 3.65 -18.60
C ASN A 188 2.39 4.85 -17.70
N SER A 189 3.24 5.17 -16.72
CA SER A 189 3.03 6.32 -15.83
C SER A 189 3.15 7.64 -16.60
N GLU A 190 4.14 7.76 -17.49
CA GLU A 190 4.31 8.92 -18.36
C GLU A 190 3.14 9.09 -19.33
N THR A 191 2.67 8.00 -19.94
CA THR A 191 1.51 8.00 -20.82
C THR A 191 0.28 8.54 -20.08
N LYS A 192 -0.04 8.01 -18.89
CA LYS A 192 -1.15 8.48 -18.07
C LYS A 192 -1.01 9.96 -17.68
N ARG A 193 0.20 10.42 -17.39
CA ARG A 193 0.48 11.83 -17.06
C ARG A 193 0.26 12.74 -18.27
N LEU A 194 0.68 12.32 -19.47
CA LEU A 194 0.41 13.05 -20.70
C LEU A 194 -1.09 13.13 -21.00
N GLU A 195 -1.83 12.03 -20.79
CA GLU A 195 -3.29 12.04 -20.90
C GLU A 195 -3.93 13.05 -19.95
N ARG A 196 -3.50 13.09 -18.68
CA ARG A 196 -3.99 14.06 -17.69
C ARG A 196 -3.75 15.50 -18.16
N LYS A 197 -2.52 15.80 -18.60
CA LYS A 197 -2.15 17.13 -19.13
C LYS A 197 -3.05 17.58 -20.28
N ASN A 198 -3.43 16.65 -21.14
CA ASN A 198 -4.26 16.91 -22.31
C ASN A 198 -5.77 17.00 -22.01
N ARG A 199 -6.22 16.50 -20.86
CA ARG A 199 -7.63 16.60 -20.44
C ARG A 199 -7.93 17.97 -19.83
N ASN A 200 -9.17 18.41 -19.97
CA ASN A 200 -9.73 19.57 -19.29
C ASN A 200 -10.88 19.08 -18.41
N LEU A 201 -10.59 18.84 -17.13
CA LEU A 201 -11.58 18.41 -16.16
C LEU A 201 -11.89 19.58 -15.21
N ILE A 202 -13.15 19.68 -14.81
CA ILE A 202 -13.61 20.73 -13.88
C ILE A 202 -13.26 20.28 -12.46
N GLY A 203 -12.63 21.17 -11.68
CA GLY A 203 -12.39 20.95 -10.26
C GLY A 203 -13.65 21.20 -9.44
N ASP A 204 -14.43 20.16 -9.18
CA ASP A 204 -15.73 20.24 -8.48
C ASP A 204 -15.72 19.56 -7.11
N THR A 205 -14.68 18.77 -6.81
CA THR A 205 -14.64 17.91 -5.63
C THR A 205 -13.67 18.49 -4.60
N LEU A 206 -14.15 18.80 -3.38
CA LEU A 206 -13.29 19.31 -2.31
C LEU A 206 -12.22 18.26 -1.92
N ILE A 207 -10.97 18.70 -1.77
CA ILE A 207 -9.88 17.86 -1.26
C ILE A 207 -10.21 17.28 0.12
N ARG A 208 -9.85 16.01 0.35
CA ARG A 208 -10.10 15.29 1.61
C ARG A 208 -8.83 14.75 2.28
N ASP A 209 -7.75 14.57 1.53
CA ASP A 209 -6.53 13.97 2.07
C ASP A 209 -5.28 14.35 1.27
N ILE A 210 -4.15 14.39 1.97
CA ILE A 210 -2.80 14.48 1.39
C ILE A 210 -1.92 13.44 2.07
N ARG A 211 -1.18 12.63 1.29
CA ARG A 211 -0.24 11.65 1.86
C ARG A 211 1.13 11.72 1.23
N LEU A 212 2.17 11.59 2.06
CA LEU A 212 3.54 11.40 1.61
C LEU A 212 3.84 9.90 1.54
N SER A 213 4.35 9.44 0.40
CA SER A 213 4.70 8.04 0.15
C SER A 213 6.17 7.96 -0.25
N PHE A 214 7.03 7.68 0.74
CA PHE A 214 8.47 7.54 0.53
C PHE A 214 8.82 6.19 -0.10
N ALA A 215 9.74 6.19 -1.06
CA ALA A 215 10.23 4.98 -1.69
C ALA A 215 11.14 4.15 -0.76
N TYR A 216 11.80 4.85 0.16
CA TYR A 216 12.68 4.30 1.19
C TYR A 216 12.00 4.26 2.56
N LYS A 217 12.58 3.50 3.49
CA LYS A 217 12.03 3.29 4.83
C LYS A 217 12.43 4.45 5.75
N LEU A 218 11.52 5.41 5.91
CA LEU A 218 11.74 6.53 6.80
C LEU A 218 11.92 6.04 8.27
N PRO A 219 12.96 6.51 8.99
CA PRO A 219 13.11 6.24 10.42
C PRO A 219 11.90 6.72 11.21
N ARG A 220 11.57 5.99 12.29
CA ARG A 220 10.42 6.34 13.14
C ARG A 220 10.53 7.75 13.73
N THR A 221 11.74 8.21 13.96
CA THR A 221 12.06 9.53 14.50
C THR A 221 11.71 10.69 13.54
N LEU A 222 11.46 10.40 12.25
CA LEU A 222 11.10 11.41 11.26
C LEU A 222 9.62 11.37 10.86
N PHE A 223 8.82 10.43 11.41
CA PHE A 223 7.40 10.32 11.04
C PHE A 223 6.60 11.58 11.34
N TYR A 224 7.03 12.38 12.31
CA TYR A 224 6.40 13.65 12.63
C TYR A 224 6.37 14.64 11.46
N LEU A 225 7.29 14.53 10.50
CA LEU A 225 7.36 15.39 9.32
C LEU A 225 6.14 15.20 8.40
N ASN A 226 5.45 14.05 8.47
CA ASN A 226 4.21 13.81 7.73
C ASN A 226 3.09 14.79 8.13
N ARG A 227 3.18 15.42 9.30
CA ARG A 227 2.21 16.41 9.78
C ARG A 227 2.14 17.65 8.89
N TYR A 228 3.16 17.93 8.07
CA TYR A 228 3.04 18.96 7.04
C TYR A 228 1.90 18.68 6.06
N ALA A 229 1.63 17.41 5.73
CA ALA A 229 0.51 17.05 4.87
C ALA A 229 -0.84 17.46 5.48
N ASP A 230 -1.02 17.25 6.79
CA ASP A 230 -2.24 17.65 7.51
C ASP A 230 -2.39 19.17 7.60
N ILE A 231 -1.30 19.89 7.88
CA ILE A 231 -1.30 21.35 7.95
C ILE A 231 -1.69 21.94 6.59
N VAL A 232 -1.03 21.49 5.51
CA VAL A 232 -1.30 21.96 4.15
C VAL A 232 -2.72 21.60 3.72
N LEU A 233 -3.19 20.38 4.01
CA LEU A 233 -4.56 19.95 3.73
C LEU A 233 -5.59 20.90 4.35
N ARG A 234 -5.41 21.28 5.62
CA ARG A 234 -6.32 22.20 6.31
C ARG A 234 -6.35 23.58 5.65
N GLN A 235 -5.19 24.10 5.28
CA GLN A 235 -5.12 25.39 4.58
C GLN A 235 -5.79 25.33 3.20
N LEU A 236 -5.61 24.24 2.47
CA LEU A 236 -6.27 24.03 1.18
C LEU A 236 -7.79 23.87 1.32
N ILE A 237 -8.27 23.16 2.34
CA ILE A 237 -9.70 23.06 2.64
C ILE A 237 -10.30 24.44 2.96
N TYR A 238 -9.62 25.23 3.80
CA TYR A 238 -10.06 26.59 4.14
C TYR A 238 -10.16 27.48 2.90
N LYS A 239 -9.27 27.27 1.92
CA LYS A 239 -9.27 27.96 0.62
C LYS A 239 -10.22 27.35 -0.41
N GLU A 240 -11.10 26.43 -0.02
CA GLU A 240 -12.02 25.69 -0.89
C GLU A 240 -11.30 25.08 -2.11
N PHE A 241 -10.13 24.49 -1.91
CA PHE A 241 -9.36 23.87 -2.98
C PHE A 241 -10.07 22.62 -3.50
N LYS A 242 -10.38 22.62 -4.80
CA LYS A 242 -11.13 21.54 -5.46
C LYS A 242 -10.28 20.81 -6.48
N CYS A 243 -10.51 19.51 -6.55
CA CYS A 243 -9.88 18.55 -7.41
C CYS A 243 -10.90 18.03 -8.44
N PRO A 244 -10.45 17.62 -9.64
CA PRO A 244 -11.32 16.99 -10.63
C PRO A 244 -11.46 15.49 -10.35
N GLN A 245 -12.69 14.99 -10.17
CA GLN A 245 -13.03 13.54 -10.08
C GLN A 245 -12.42 12.76 -8.90
N TYR A 246 -11.30 13.21 -8.33
CA TYR A 246 -10.64 12.64 -7.17
C TYR A 246 -10.69 13.61 -5.99
N HIS A 247 -10.37 13.11 -4.79
CA HIS A 247 -10.32 13.95 -3.58
C HIS A 247 -9.14 13.62 -2.65
N HIS A 248 -8.21 12.76 -3.09
CA HIS A 248 -6.98 12.47 -2.37
C HIS A 248 -5.77 12.78 -3.24
N LEU A 249 -4.78 13.47 -2.67
CA LEU A 249 -3.52 13.79 -3.33
C LEU A 249 -2.38 13.03 -2.65
N TYR A 250 -1.76 12.10 -3.36
CA TYR A 250 -0.61 11.38 -2.84
C TYR A 250 0.67 11.89 -3.50
N ILE A 251 1.75 11.97 -2.72
CA ILE A 251 3.04 12.41 -3.20
C ILE A 251 3.99 11.23 -3.15
N SER A 252 4.43 10.76 -4.31
CA SER A 252 5.47 9.74 -4.44
C SER A 252 6.84 10.42 -4.33
N ILE A 253 7.60 10.08 -3.29
CA ILE A 253 8.90 10.68 -2.97
C ILE A 253 9.98 9.61 -3.10
N ALA A 254 11.01 9.87 -3.89
CA ALA A 254 12.15 8.95 -4.06
C ALA A 254 13.47 9.69 -4.32
N ASP A 255 14.58 8.93 -4.35
CA ASP A 255 15.92 9.46 -4.66
C ASP A 255 16.04 9.98 -6.10
N THR A 256 15.23 9.41 -7.01
CA THR A 256 15.19 9.75 -8.43
C THR A 256 13.75 9.94 -8.90
N LYS A 257 13.56 10.70 -9.97
CA LYS A 257 12.23 10.91 -10.57
C LYS A 257 11.68 9.60 -11.12
N GLU A 258 12.54 8.77 -11.71
CA GLU A 258 12.21 7.45 -12.25
C GLU A 258 11.65 6.54 -11.16
N ASP A 259 12.29 6.49 -9.99
CA ASP A 259 11.81 5.65 -8.88
C ASP A 259 10.51 6.17 -8.26
N ALA A 260 10.32 7.49 -8.21
CA ALA A 260 9.06 8.08 -7.80
C ALA A 260 7.93 7.77 -8.80
N LEU A 261 8.23 7.80 -10.11
CA LEU A 261 7.29 7.43 -11.17
C LEU A 261 6.87 5.96 -11.10
N LYS A 262 7.80 5.03 -10.84
CA LYS A 262 7.49 3.59 -10.68
C LYS A 262 6.42 3.33 -9.61
N ARG A 263 6.30 4.23 -8.62
CA ARG A 263 5.34 4.13 -7.50
C ARG A 263 4.10 5.01 -7.67
N ALA A 264 4.10 5.93 -8.63
CA ALA A 264 3.02 6.91 -8.85
C ALA A 264 1.84 6.32 -9.66
N ILE A 265 1.35 5.14 -9.26
CA ILE A 265 0.29 4.43 -9.98
C ILE A 265 -1.05 4.59 -9.26
N ALA A 266 -1.92 5.45 -9.80
CA ALA A 266 -3.32 5.47 -9.39
C ALA A 266 -4.03 4.24 -9.97
N VAL A 267 -4.44 3.33 -9.09
CA VAL A 267 -5.22 2.12 -9.42
C VAL A 267 -6.72 2.34 -9.30
N GLU A 268 -7.14 3.42 -8.62
CA GLU A 268 -8.53 3.80 -8.43
C GLU A 268 -8.70 5.29 -8.74
N ASP A 269 -9.93 5.69 -9.07
CA ASP A 269 -10.20 7.03 -9.60
C ASP A 269 -10.34 8.10 -8.51
N TRP A 270 -10.40 7.73 -7.23
CA TRP A 270 -10.62 8.66 -6.11
C TRP A 270 -9.35 9.35 -5.59
N PHE A 271 -8.17 8.97 -6.11
CA PHE A 271 -6.88 9.57 -5.78
C PHE A 271 -5.96 9.71 -6.99
N THR A 272 -4.95 10.57 -6.85
CA THR A 272 -3.89 10.73 -7.84
C THR A 272 -2.52 10.88 -7.18
N TYR A 273 -1.47 10.75 -7.99
CA TYR A 273 -0.10 10.97 -7.55
C TYR A 273 0.54 12.21 -8.20
N GLY A 274 1.27 12.93 -7.36
CA GLY A 274 2.37 13.83 -7.73
C GLY A 274 3.71 13.16 -7.48
N VAL A 275 4.74 13.64 -8.15
CA VAL A 275 6.12 13.14 -8.03
C VAL A 275 7.02 14.22 -7.44
N ALA A 276 7.84 13.84 -6.47
CA ALA A 276 8.89 14.68 -5.89
C ALA A 276 10.19 13.90 -5.70
N VAL A 277 11.32 14.60 -5.75
CA VAL A 277 12.64 13.99 -5.58
C VAL A 277 13.25 14.48 -4.27
N LEU A 278 13.52 13.56 -3.36
CA LEU A 278 14.20 13.82 -2.10
C LEU A 278 15.07 12.62 -1.76
N GLN A 279 16.38 12.81 -1.82
CA GLN A 279 17.34 11.76 -1.55
C GLN A 279 17.31 11.38 -0.06
N GLU A 280 17.25 10.07 0.22
CA GLU A 280 17.24 9.52 1.58
C GLU A 280 18.45 10.01 2.36
N GLU A 281 19.64 9.89 1.77
CA GLU A 281 20.89 10.28 2.42
C GLU A 281 20.90 11.77 2.79
N THR A 282 20.41 12.64 1.91
CA THR A 282 20.29 14.08 2.17
C THR A 282 19.35 14.36 3.34
N LEU A 283 18.18 13.71 3.38
CA LEU A 283 17.22 13.88 4.47
C LEU A 283 17.77 13.36 5.80
N LEU A 284 18.43 12.20 5.80
CA LEU A 284 18.94 11.57 7.02
C LEU A 284 20.15 12.29 7.62
N LYS A 285 20.97 12.95 6.78
CA LYS A 285 22.13 13.74 7.24
C LYS A 285 21.81 15.17 7.62
N ALA A 286 20.68 15.70 7.15
CA ALA A 286 20.21 17.03 7.48
C ALA A 286 19.89 17.15 8.98
N ASP A 287 20.05 18.36 9.52
CA ASP A 287 19.56 18.66 10.86
C ASP A 287 18.03 18.77 10.90
N HIS A 288 17.45 18.95 12.08
CA HIS A 288 15.99 18.98 12.23
C HIS A 288 15.29 20.14 11.50
N SER A 289 15.95 21.28 11.35
CA SER A 289 15.38 22.41 10.61
C SER A 289 15.42 22.14 9.11
N ASP A 290 16.54 21.63 8.62
CA ASP A 290 16.73 21.28 7.22
C ASP A 290 15.83 20.11 6.82
N GLN A 291 15.65 19.10 7.68
CA GLN A 291 14.69 18.01 7.48
C GLN A 291 13.26 18.52 7.25
N GLN A 292 12.83 19.50 8.05
CA GLN A 292 11.52 20.13 7.91
C GLN A 292 11.39 20.85 6.56
N ALA A 293 12.40 21.64 6.19
CA ALA A 293 12.43 22.35 4.92
C ALA A 293 12.42 21.39 3.72
N LEU A 294 13.21 20.32 3.77
CA LEU A 294 13.31 19.30 2.72
C LEU A 294 11.98 18.58 2.51
N VAL A 295 11.32 18.12 3.57
CA VAL A 295 10.03 17.42 3.45
C VAL A 295 8.92 18.37 2.99
N LEU A 296 8.87 19.60 3.49
CA LEU A 296 7.90 20.59 3.03
C LEU A 296 8.11 20.94 1.55
N ASN A 297 9.37 21.03 1.10
CA ASN A 297 9.67 21.25 -0.31
C ASN A 297 9.27 20.05 -1.19
N ALA A 298 9.52 18.81 -0.74
CA ALA A 298 9.05 17.62 -1.46
C ALA A 298 7.52 17.57 -1.58
N LEU A 299 6.79 17.94 -0.52
CA LEU A 299 5.33 18.09 -0.55
C LEU A 299 4.91 19.16 -1.57
N LYS A 300 5.56 20.33 -1.55
CA LYS A 300 5.32 21.41 -2.52
C LYS A 300 5.54 20.95 -3.96
N GLU A 301 6.67 20.31 -4.25
CA GLU A 301 7.00 19.80 -5.59
C GLU A 301 5.94 18.81 -6.08
N GLY A 302 5.56 17.85 -5.25
CA GLY A 302 4.53 16.88 -5.57
C GLY A 302 3.16 17.52 -5.84
N LEU A 303 2.74 18.49 -5.04
CA LEU A 303 1.47 19.19 -5.26
C LEU A 303 1.50 20.04 -6.53
N LEU A 304 2.62 20.72 -6.82
CA LEU A 304 2.78 21.50 -8.04
C LEU A 304 2.85 20.61 -9.29
N ASP A 305 3.41 19.42 -9.18
CA ASP A 305 3.39 18.41 -10.22
C ASP A 305 1.95 18.02 -10.59
N ILE A 306 1.10 17.73 -9.60
CA ILE A 306 -0.32 17.45 -9.81
C ILE A 306 -1.02 18.67 -10.42
N ALA A 307 -0.74 19.87 -9.89
CA ALA A 307 -1.36 21.10 -10.37
C ALA A 307 -1.02 21.42 -11.83
N GLU A 308 0.20 21.10 -12.26
CA GLU A 308 0.60 21.22 -13.67
C GLU A 308 -0.16 20.23 -14.57
N LEU A 309 -0.31 18.98 -14.13
CA LEU A 309 -1.00 17.95 -14.90
C LEU A 309 -2.50 18.21 -15.02
N ASP A 310 -3.13 18.62 -13.92
CA ASP A 310 -4.59 18.71 -13.83
C ASP A 310 -5.11 20.16 -13.84
N LYS A 311 -4.22 21.13 -14.10
CA LYS A 311 -4.53 22.57 -14.18
C LYS A 311 -5.18 23.11 -12.90
N LEU A 312 -4.68 22.66 -11.75
CA LEU A 312 -5.15 23.11 -10.44
C LEU A 312 -4.60 24.51 -10.09
N ASP A 313 -5.24 25.15 -9.13
CA ASP A 313 -4.85 26.48 -8.65
C ASP A 313 -3.52 26.44 -7.88
N LYS A 314 -2.42 26.72 -8.59
CA LYS A 314 -1.07 26.76 -8.03
C LYS A 314 -0.90 27.85 -6.96
N SER A 315 -1.67 28.94 -7.04
CA SER A 315 -1.54 30.04 -6.08
C SER A 315 -1.99 29.60 -4.69
N LYS A 316 -3.15 28.94 -4.59
CA LYS A 316 -3.66 28.35 -3.34
C LYS A 316 -2.70 27.33 -2.75
N ILE A 317 -2.05 26.52 -3.58
CA ILE A 317 -1.03 25.56 -3.13
C ILE A 317 0.17 26.29 -2.52
N LEU A 318 0.72 27.28 -3.20
CA LEU A 318 1.88 28.03 -2.72
C LEU A 318 1.58 28.79 -1.42
N GLU A 319 0.40 29.40 -1.31
CA GLU A 319 -0.06 30.05 -0.09
C GLU A 319 -0.18 29.04 1.06
N ALA A 320 -0.83 27.89 0.84
CA ALA A 320 -0.96 26.84 1.85
C ALA A 320 0.39 26.28 2.31
N ILE A 321 1.37 26.15 1.41
CA ILE A 321 2.74 25.75 1.75
C ILE A 321 3.43 26.79 2.62
N ASN A 322 3.32 28.08 2.29
CA ASN A 322 3.93 29.16 3.06
C ASN A 322 3.31 29.26 4.46
N GLU A 323 1.99 29.21 4.56
CA GLU A 323 1.30 29.16 5.86
C GLU A 323 1.69 27.93 6.67
N ALA A 324 1.84 26.76 6.02
CA ALA A 324 2.29 25.55 6.70
C ALA A 324 3.73 25.67 7.21
N LYS A 325 4.60 26.37 6.49
CA LYS A 325 5.96 26.71 6.94
C LYS A 325 5.92 27.56 8.20
N ASP A 326 5.07 28.60 8.22
CA ASP A 326 4.96 29.53 9.34
C ASP A 326 4.33 28.88 10.57
N ILE A 327 3.35 28.00 10.37
CA ILE A 327 2.78 27.16 11.43
C ILE A 327 3.83 26.20 11.97
N GLY A 328 4.53 25.47 11.10
CA GLY A 328 5.54 24.49 11.48
C GLY A 328 4.97 23.20 12.07
N VAL A 329 5.68 22.08 11.89
CA VAL A 329 5.19 20.75 12.33
C VAL A 329 5.14 20.58 13.85
N LEU A 330 5.92 21.36 14.60
CA LEU A 330 5.95 21.30 16.07
C LEU A 330 4.83 22.13 16.73
N SER A 331 4.03 22.84 15.93
CA SER A 331 2.89 23.58 16.45
C SER A 331 1.78 22.66 16.91
N GLU A 332 1.12 23.11 17.97
CA GLU A 332 -0.10 22.50 18.44
C GLU A 332 -1.23 22.76 17.46
N ILE A 333 -1.98 21.71 17.11
CA ILE A 333 -3.08 21.78 16.17
C ILE A 333 -4.32 21.17 16.81
N ILE A 334 -5.47 21.79 16.59
CA ILE A 334 -6.76 21.23 16.98
C ILE A 334 -6.99 19.96 16.14
N TYR A 335 -6.81 18.80 16.76
CA TYR A 335 -7.10 17.52 16.14
C TYR A 335 -8.60 17.37 15.90
N LYS A 336 -9.42 17.68 16.91
CA LYS A 336 -10.86 17.53 16.85
C LYS A 336 -11.55 18.46 17.83
N ALA A 337 -12.67 19.06 17.41
CA ALA A 337 -13.49 19.88 18.29
C ALA A 337 -14.97 19.52 18.13
N LYS A 338 -15.72 19.71 19.21
CA LYS A 338 -17.18 19.61 19.22
C LYS A 338 -17.73 20.67 20.15
N GLU A 339 -18.84 21.26 19.78
CA GLU A 339 -19.49 22.27 20.59
C GLU A 339 -21.00 22.11 20.61
N ASN A 340 -21.60 22.72 21.64
CA ASN A 340 -23.02 23.04 21.69
C ASN A 340 -23.18 24.54 21.95
N ASN A 341 -24.39 24.97 22.35
CA ASN A 341 -24.68 26.38 22.59
C ASN A 341 -23.88 27.00 23.75
N LYS A 342 -23.43 26.20 24.72
CA LYS A 342 -22.73 26.68 25.93
C LYS A 342 -21.28 26.26 26.02
N ILE A 343 -20.95 25.05 25.57
CA ILE A 343 -19.64 24.43 25.78
C ILE A 343 -18.97 24.14 24.43
N THR A 344 -17.71 24.52 24.32
CA THR A 344 -16.79 24.02 23.29
C THR A 344 -15.77 23.10 23.94
N PHE A 345 -15.64 21.89 23.41
CA PHE A 345 -14.57 20.96 23.76
C PHE A 345 -13.66 20.74 22.57
N ALA A 346 -12.36 20.87 22.77
CA ALA A 346 -11.34 20.62 21.77
C ALA A 346 -10.27 19.66 22.30
N ILE A 347 -9.86 18.76 21.42
CA ILE A 347 -8.66 17.95 21.55
C ILE A 347 -7.64 18.55 20.59
N SER A 348 -6.53 19.02 21.12
CA SER A 348 -5.37 19.44 20.33
C SER A 348 -4.22 18.49 20.57
N THR A 349 -3.36 18.36 19.57
CA THR A 349 -2.14 17.58 19.67
C THR A 349 -0.94 18.43 19.32
N LYS A 350 0.18 18.18 19.99
CA LYS A 350 1.46 18.82 19.72
C LYS A 350 2.51 17.75 19.49
N THR A 351 3.16 17.81 18.35
CA THR A 351 4.21 16.89 17.97
C THR A 351 5.42 17.01 18.88
N ILE A 352 6.01 15.87 19.24
CA ILE A 352 7.29 15.81 19.94
C ILE A 352 8.40 15.57 18.92
N LEU A 353 9.39 16.45 18.90
CA LEU A 353 10.51 16.39 17.96
C LEU A 353 11.24 15.04 18.07
N GLY A 354 11.46 14.39 16.94
CA GLY A 354 12.21 13.13 16.89
C GLY A 354 11.44 11.90 17.38
N GLN A 355 10.14 12.02 17.68
CA GLN A 355 9.33 10.94 18.23
C GLN A 355 8.11 10.63 17.33
N ASN A 356 7.50 9.47 17.57
CA ASN A 356 6.24 9.05 16.95
C ASN A 356 5.03 9.32 17.85
N GLU A 357 5.25 9.99 18.98
CA GLU A 357 4.23 10.38 19.95
C GLU A 357 3.89 11.87 19.84
N GLU A 358 2.66 12.20 20.21
CA GLU A 358 2.20 13.58 20.34
C GLU A 358 1.69 13.82 21.75
N GLU A 359 1.94 15.02 22.28
CA GLU A 359 1.28 15.50 23.47
C GLU A 359 -0.18 15.82 23.15
N ILE A 360 -1.09 15.33 23.97
CA ILE A 360 -2.53 15.54 23.80
C ILE A 360 -3.01 16.51 24.87
N TYR A 361 -3.73 17.53 24.43
CA TYR A 361 -4.35 18.52 25.30
C TYR A 361 -5.86 18.51 25.13
N PHE A 362 -6.54 18.64 26.27
CA PHE A 362 -7.97 18.87 26.30
C PHE A 362 -8.22 20.32 26.68
N THR A 363 -9.17 20.95 25.98
CA THR A 363 -9.61 22.31 26.24
C THR A 363 -11.14 22.32 26.34
N ILE A 364 -11.67 22.87 27.42
CA ILE A 364 -13.09 23.17 27.62
C ILE A 364 -13.23 24.69 27.70
N VAL A 365 -14.16 25.24 26.91
CA VAL A 365 -14.55 26.65 26.96
C VAL A 365 -16.03 26.73 27.28
N ASP A 366 -16.36 27.45 28.36
CA ASP A 366 -17.72 27.91 28.67
C ASP A 366 -17.94 29.25 27.97
N LYS A 367 -18.86 29.26 26.99
CA LYS A 367 -19.18 30.42 26.16
C LYS A 367 -19.91 31.51 26.93
N ASP A 368 -20.69 31.14 27.95
CA ASP A 368 -21.49 32.09 28.72
C ASP A 368 -20.59 32.84 29.71
N THR A 369 -19.67 32.13 30.37
CA THR A 369 -18.79 32.74 31.40
C THR A 369 -17.39 33.08 30.89
N SER A 370 -17.06 32.72 29.65
CA SER A 370 -15.69 32.77 29.09
C SER A 370 -14.65 32.01 29.93
N ARG A 371 -15.07 31.02 30.75
CA ARG A 371 -14.13 30.22 31.55
C ARG A 371 -13.45 29.20 30.63
N ILE A 372 -12.15 29.05 30.78
CA ILE A 372 -11.33 28.13 29.97
C ILE A 372 -10.58 27.19 30.91
N ALA A 373 -10.80 25.89 30.75
CA ALA A 373 -9.98 24.85 31.34
C ALA A 373 -9.17 24.15 30.25
N ARG A 374 -7.87 24.05 30.44
CA ARG A 374 -6.93 23.40 29.53
C ARG A 374 -5.88 22.62 30.31
N TRP A 375 -5.66 21.38 29.90
CA TRP A 375 -4.64 20.53 30.53
C TRP A 375 -4.07 19.50 29.54
N LYS A 376 -2.85 19.04 29.83
CA LYS A 376 -2.25 17.90 29.13
C LYS A 376 -2.94 16.63 29.60
N PHE A 377 -3.63 15.95 28.70
CA PHE A 377 -4.25 14.66 28.97
C PHE A 377 -3.21 13.54 29.03
N GLY A 378 -2.24 13.56 28.11
CA GLY A 378 -1.20 12.55 28.04
C GLY A 378 -0.31 12.68 26.81
N GLN A 379 0.38 11.59 26.50
CA GLN A 379 1.14 11.40 25.27
C GLN A 379 0.70 10.10 24.62
N GLU A 380 0.62 10.07 23.30
CA GLU A 380 0.26 8.86 22.59
C GLU A 380 0.86 8.84 21.19
N ASN A 381 1.07 7.62 20.70
CA ASN A 381 1.46 7.38 19.32
C ASN A 381 0.43 7.98 18.33
N ILE A 382 0.92 8.73 17.34
CA ILE A 382 0.09 9.40 16.33
C ILE A 382 -0.91 8.47 15.63
N PHE A 383 -0.55 7.21 15.42
CA PHE A 383 -1.40 6.21 14.76
C PHE A 383 -2.58 5.74 15.62
N LEU A 384 -2.51 5.91 16.94
CA LEU A 384 -3.54 5.49 17.88
C LEU A 384 -4.54 6.60 18.20
N ILE A 385 -4.11 7.86 18.15
CA ILE A 385 -4.91 9.05 18.49
C ILE A 385 -6.27 9.04 17.76
N GLY A 386 -6.25 8.76 16.45
CA GLY A 386 -7.48 8.79 15.66
C GLY A 386 -8.46 7.64 15.93
N GLY A 387 -7.95 6.49 16.39
CA GLY A 387 -8.76 5.39 16.87
C GLY A 387 -9.32 5.65 18.27
N TRP A 388 -8.50 6.23 19.15
CA TRP A 388 -8.83 6.47 20.55
C TRP A 388 -9.88 7.57 20.73
N PHE A 389 -9.78 8.68 19.98
CA PHE A 389 -10.70 9.83 20.07
C PHE A 389 -11.76 9.83 18.96
N GLY A 390 -12.36 8.65 18.72
CA GLY A 390 -13.28 8.38 17.62
C GLY A 390 -14.58 9.19 17.63
N THR A 391 -15.25 9.34 18.77
CA THR A 391 -16.52 10.08 18.89
C THR A 391 -16.48 10.97 20.13
N ILE A 392 -16.92 12.22 19.97
CA ILE A 392 -17.03 13.20 21.07
C ILE A 392 -18.49 13.61 21.18
N ASN A 393 -19.06 13.45 22.37
CA ASN A 393 -20.37 13.99 22.75
C ASN A 393 -20.18 15.08 23.80
N VAL A 394 -20.79 16.25 23.58
CA VAL A 394 -20.69 17.41 24.47
C VAL A 394 -22.09 17.82 24.93
N THR A 395 -22.32 17.76 26.24
CA THR A 395 -23.50 18.32 26.91
C THR A 395 -23.05 19.44 27.85
N ASN A 396 -24.00 20.19 28.42
CA ASN A 396 -23.68 21.27 29.36
C ASN A 396 -23.01 20.79 30.65
N LYS A 397 -23.18 19.50 31.01
CA LYS A 397 -22.67 18.94 32.26
C LYS A 397 -21.53 17.95 32.05
N LYS A 398 -21.51 17.28 30.90
CA LYS A 398 -20.64 16.13 30.67
C LYS A 398 -20.13 16.09 29.25
N ILE A 399 -18.85 15.75 29.11
CA ILE A 399 -18.21 15.39 27.85
C ILE A 399 -17.90 13.90 27.88
N THR A 400 -18.16 13.20 26.79
CA THR A 400 -17.86 11.77 26.66
C THR A 400 -17.11 11.52 25.37
N ILE A 401 -15.97 10.83 25.48
CA ILE A 401 -15.13 10.44 24.35
C ILE A 401 -15.10 8.92 24.28
N LYS A 402 -15.30 8.38 23.08
CA LYS A 402 -15.29 6.94 22.80
C LYS A 402 -14.39 6.64 21.59
N PRO A 403 -13.73 5.47 21.54
CA PRO A 403 -12.96 5.04 20.40
C PRO A 403 -13.85 4.75 19.21
N ARG A 404 -13.24 4.63 18.03
CA ARG A 404 -13.91 4.10 16.85
C ARG A 404 -14.30 2.63 17.10
N ALA A 405 -15.32 2.16 16.40
CA ALA A 405 -15.71 0.76 16.43
C ALA A 405 -14.53 -0.16 16.06
N ASN A 406 -14.49 -1.36 16.65
CA ASN A 406 -13.47 -2.40 16.40
C ASN A 406 -12.02 -2.02 16.79
N MET A 407 -11.82 -1.05 17.68
CA MET A 407 -10.48 -0.68 18.18
C MET A 407 -10.05 -1.43 19.45
N ASP A 408 -10.82 -2.41 19.90
CA ASP A 408 -10.65 -3.05 21.22
C ASP A 408 -9.29 -3.75 21.40
N LEU A 409 -8.79 -4.42 20.36
CA LEU A 409 -7.49 -5.09 20.37
C LEU A 409 -6.33 -4.09 20.26
N VAL A 410 -6.54 -2.99 19.52
CA VAL A 410 -5.49 -1.98 19.26
C VAL A 410 -5.28 -1.06 20.46
N LEU A 411 -6.34 -0.84 21.25
CA LEU A 411 -6.34 0.00 22.46
C LEU A 411 -6.31 -0.84 23.75
N GLU A 412 -5.71 -2.03 23.70
CA GLU A 412 -5.56 -2.88 24.88
C GLU A 412 -4.81 -2.14 26.00
N GLY A 413 -5.34 -2.23 27.23
CA GLY A 413 -4.80 -1.51 28.40
C GLY A 413 -5.08 0.00 28.45
N LYS A 414 -5.75 0.59 27.45
CA LYS A 414 -6.10 2.03 27.43
C LYS A 414 -7.51 2.27 27.98
N GLN A 415 -7.72 3.46 28.55
CA GLN A 415 -9.05 3.91 28.96
C GLN A 415 -9.93 4.13 27.73
N LYS A 416 -10.89 3.22 27.50
CA LYS A 416 -11.76 3.24 26.31
C LYS A 416 -12.83 4.33 26.38
N ILE A 417 -13.41 4.60 27.55
CA ILE A 417 -14.41 5.65 27.69
C ILE A 417 -13.86 6.72 28.63
N ILE A 418 -13.72 7.93 28.10
CA ILE A 418 -13.31 9.10 28.88
C ILE A 418 -14.56 9.92 29.15
N GLU A 419 -14.80 10.20 30.43
CA GLU A 419 -15.93 11.00 30.88
C GLU A 419 -15.41 12.17 31.70
N LEU A 420 -15.79 13.39 31.32
CA LEU A 420 -15.38 14.62 31.97
C LEU A 420 -16.62 15.37 32.45
N ASP A 421 -16.60 15.84 33.71
CA ASP A 421 -17.64 16.72 34.25
C ASP A 421 -17.24 18.17 34.00
N VAL A 422 -18.06 18.89 33.25
CA VAL A 422 -17.72 20.22 32.74
C VAL A 422 -17.44 21.22 33.86
N GLU A 423 -18.29 21.30 34.88
CA GLU A 423 -18.11 22.26 35.97
C GLU A 423 -16.92 21.87 36.85
N LYS A 424 -16.73 20.57 37.09
CA LYS A 424 -15.56 20.09 37.83
C LYS A 424 -14.25 20.47 37.14
N GLU A 425 -14.16 20.24 35.83
CA GLU A 425 -12.95 20.57 35.07
C GLU A 425 -12.73 22.09 34.98
N LEU A 426 -13.79 22.89 34.84
CA LEU A 426 -13.73 24.36 34.80
C LEU A 426 -13.39 24.99 36.16
N ALA A 427 -13.68 24.31 37.27
CA ALA A 427 -13.36 24.77 38.62
C ALA A 427 -11.97 24.35 39.09
N ASP A 428 -11.28 23.46 38.36
CA ASP A 428 -9.97 22.94 38.77
C ASP A 428 -8.87 23.98 38.55
N PRO A 429 -8.25 24.52 39.62
CA PRO A 429 -7.26 25.58 39.52
C PRO A 429 -5.99 25.14 38.76
N THR A 430 -5.71 23.84 38.69
CA THR A 430 -4.55 23.32 37.95
C THR A 430 -4.76 23.32 36.44
N LYS A 431 -6.01 23.51 35.99
CA LYS A 431 -6.42 23.49 34.59
C LYS A 431 -6.82 24.86 34.07
N ILE A 432 -6.88 25.90 34.91
CA ILE A 432 -7.25 27.23 34.45
C ILE A 432 -6.13 27.75 33.55
N ALA A 433 -6.44 27.96 32.27
CA ALA A 433 -5.51 28.63 31.37
C ALA A 433 -5.35 30.08 31.85
N GLN A 434 -4.16 30.46 32.30
CA GLN A 434 -3.85 31.88 32.43
C GLN A 434 -3.95 32.47 31.03
N ASN A 435 -4.78 33.49 30.85
CA ASN A 435 -4.91 34.20 29.57
C ASN A 435 -3.56 34.86 29.21
N SER A 436 -2.66 34.11 28.58
CA SER A 436 -1.53 34.67 27.83
C SER A 436 -2.09 35.17 26.50
N ARG A 437 -2.18 36.50 26.39
CA ARG A 437 -2.47 37.22 25.14
C ARG A 437 -1.39 36.97 24.10
#